data_AF-A0A924TMV6-F1
#
_entry.id   AF-A0A924TMV6-F1
#
_cell.length_a   1.000
_cell.length_b   1.000
_cell.length_c   1.000
_cell.angle_alpha   90.00
_cell.angle_beta   90.00
_cell.angle_gamma   90.00
#
_symmetry.space_group_name_H-M   'P 1'
#
loop_
_entity.id
_entity.type
_entity.pdbx_description
1 polymer ?
#
loop_
_entity_poly.entity_id
_entity_poly.type
_entity_poly.pdbx_seq_one_letter_code
_entity_poly.pdbx_strand_id
1 'polypeptide(L)' 'VVMGFSYFEPVDLITDANEFDIPLNFCITPNAVFEF' A
#
# COMPACT_ATOMS: atom_id res chain seq x y z
N VAL A 1 9.81 3.92 8.16
CA VAL A 1 8.45 3.36 8.33
C VAL A 1 7.47 4.31 7.67
N VAL A 2 6.81 3.86 6.60
CA VAL A 2 5.80 4.63 5.86
C VAL A 2 4.48 3.86 5.92
N MET A 3 3.40 4.58 6.26
CA MET A 3 2.05 4.00 6.38
C MET A 3 1.08 4.76 5.48
N GLY A 4 0.34 4.02 4.66
CA GLY A 4 -0.72 4.53 3.80
C GLY A 4 -2.12 4.23 4.34
N PHE A 5 -3.09 5.06 3.97
CA PHE A 5 -4.50 4.85 4.27
C PHE A 5 -5.28 4.76 2.95
N SER A 6 -6.12 3.74 2.82
CA SER A 6 -6.92 3.51 1.62
C SER A 6 -8.30 3.00 2.00
N TYR A 7 -9.34 3.45 1.31
CA TYR A 7 -10.68 2.84 1.44
C TYR A 7 -10.80 1.52 0.69
N PHE A 8 -9.85 1.22 -0.19
CA PHE A 8 -9.81 0.02 -1.01
C PHE A 8 -8.75 -0.95 -0.52
N GLU A 9 -9.05 -2.23 -0.66
CA GLU A 9 -8.09 -3.31 -0.37
C GLU A 9 -6.91 -3.26 -1.36
N PRO A 10 -5.71 -3.72 -0.96
CA PRO A 10 -4.54 -3.77 -1.84
C PRO A 10 -4.80 -4.61 -3.09
N VAL A 11 -4.18 -4.22 -4.20
CA VAL A 11 -4.14 -5.03 -5.43
C VAL A 11 -2.95 -5.97 -5.41
N ASP A 12 -3.02 -7.10 -6.11
CA ASP A 12 -1.95 -8.12 -6.12
C ASP A 12 -0.62 -7.61 -6.69
N LEU A 13 -0.66 -6.70 -7.68
CA LEU A 13 0.52 -6.13 -8.32
C LEU A 13 0.24 -4.72 -8.84
N ILE A 14 1.16 -3.79 -8.54
CA ILE A 14 1.20 -2.45 -9.13
C ILE A 14 2.15 -2.50 -10.34
N THR A 15 1.60 -2.48 -11.56
CA THR A 15 2.39 -2.64 -12.80
C THR A 15 3.07 -1.36 -13.28
N ASP A 16 2.63 -0.22 -12.76
CA ASP A 16 3.04 1.13 -13.14
C ASP A 16 3.99 1.80 -12.14
N ALA A 17 4.62 1.00 -11.27
CA ALA A 17 5.65 1.48 -10.35
C ALA A 17 6.90 1.98 -11.09
N ASN A 18 7.41 3.13 -10.66
CA ASN A 18 8.62 3.76 -11.20
C ASN A 18 9.75 3.84 -10.15
N GLU A 19 10.93 4.31 -10.57
CA GLU A 19 12.14 4.34 -9.72
C GLU A 19 12.09 5.31 -8.53
N PHE A 20 11.13 6.25 -8.52
CA PHE A 20 10.98 7.28 -7.50
C PHE A 20 9.77 7.04 -6.58
N ASP A 21 8.95 6.03 -6.87
CA ASP A 21 7.84 5.67 -6.00
C ASP A 21 8.36 5.12 -4.66
N ILE A 22 7.65 5.44 -3.58
CA ILE A 22 8.04 5.05 -2.22
C ILE A 22 7.23 3.83 -1.81
N PRO A 23 7.87 2.69 -1.51
CA PRO A 23 7.15 1.52 -1.02
C PRO A 23 6.59 1.79 0.38
N LEU A 24 5.35 1.32 0.59
CA LEU A 24 4.72 1.36 1.90
C LEU A 24 5.17 0.16 2.73
N ASN A 25 5.36 0.36 4.04
CA ASN A 25 5.52 -0.75 4.96
C ASN A 25 4.15 -1.28 5.42
N PHE A 26 3.15 -0.39 5.48
CA PHE A 26 1.80 -0.74 5.90
C PHE A 26 0.75 -0.01 5.07
N CYS A 27 -0.39 -0.68 4.84
CA CYS A 27 -1.62 -0.07 4.36
C CYS A 27 -2.77 -0.36 5.33
N ILE A 28 -3.46 0.69 5.76
CA ILE A 28 -4.62 0.58 6.64
C ILE A 28 -5.89 0.85 5.82
N THR A 29 -6.81 -0.10 5.86
CA THR A 29 -8.17 0.03 5.32
C THR A 29 -9.20 0.07 6.45
N PRO A 30 -10.47 0.41 6.19
CA PRO A 30 -11.52 0.30 7.19
C PRO A 30 -11.70 -1.11 7.76
N ASN A 31 -11.30 -2.15 7.02
CA ASN A 31 -11.54 -3.54 7.38
C ASN A 31 -10.30 -4.25 7.93
N ALA A 32 -9.09 -3.82 7.57
CA ALA A 32 -7.85 -4.52 7.90
C ALA A 32 -6.60 -3.63 7.87
N VAL A 33 -5.50 -4.17 8.40
CA VAL A 33 -4.15 -3.61 8.28
C VAL A 33 -3.28 -4.63 7.56
N PHE A 34 -2.57 -4.18 6.53
CA PHE A 34 -1.66 -4.97 5.70
C PHE A 34 -0.22 -4.52 5.95
N GLU A 35 0.71 -5.48 5.96
CA GLU A 35 2.17 -5.29 6.05
C GLU A 35 2.82 -5.81 4.76
N PHE A 36 3.77 -5.04 4.20
CA PHE A 36 4.44 -5.32 2.92
C PHE A 36 5.96 -5.38 3.04
#